data_AF-A0A523Q6Z1-F1
#
_entry.id   AF-A0A523Q6Z1-F1
#
_cell.length_a   1.000
_cell.length_b   1.000
_cell.length_c   1.000
_cell.angle_alpha   90.00
_cell.angle_beta   90.00
_cell.angle_gamma   90.00
#
_symmetry.space_group_name_H-M   'P 1'
#
loop_
_entity.id
_entity.type
_entity.pdbx_description
1 polymer ?
#
loop_
_entity_poly.entity_id
_entity_poly.type
_entity_poly.pdbx_seq_one_letter_code
_entity_poly.pdbx_strand_id
1 'polypeptide(L)'
;MTIVDLRSDTVTRPTAAMREAIARAEVGDDVFGDDPTVLALQARVAALTGKEAALFMASGTQSNLCGMLAHCQRGDEYIVGQLAHTYRYEGGGAAVLGSIQPQPLVQDAQGRMALADIAAAIKPDDPHFARTRLLCLENTWNGQVMSHDYLAQATALARQHGLACHLDGARVFNAAVADAGPGGEVPAALRRITGYFDSVSVCFSKGLGAPVGSMLCGSRELIARAHRVRKMVGGGMRQVGLLAAAVDHALDHHVERLREDHRRAALLADGLQGLPGLTVRSAEFFGAIMPITNTEALTRVIDHREIFHDEMLALMRRIMSGEMSPVMIAALAIGLRVKKESIGEIAAAAQVMREFATLVPVANRERLVDIVGTGGDGSHTFNISTASTFVAAAAGARVAKHGGRSVSSTSGSADVMEALGAYINLNPSQVADCLEECGIAFMFAPNHHASMKHAAPVRKELGVRTFFNILGPLTNPAGAPNQLMGVFHPDLVGIQVRVLQRLGSEHVMVVYGMNGMDEISLSGETLVGELKDGSVKEYMVHPSDFGLPVYDSRVLRVANQQESVQCIQRVLANEDGPVRDVVLLNAGAALYCAGVAASVTEGVKLAREAVASGAAAAKLSQFVAITNRHRPAA
;
A
#
# COMPACT_ATOMS: atom_id res chain seq x y z
N MET A 1 -28.92 -20.53 -28.77
CA MET A 1 -27.75 -20.58 -27.85
C MET A 1 -28.26 -20.37 -26.44
N THR A 2 -28.00 -21.29 -25.53
CA THR A 2 -28.27 -21.07 -24.11
C THR A 2 -27.15 -20.19 -23.55
N ILE A 3 -27.50 -19.02 -23.01
CA ILE A 3 -26.51 -18.15 -22.37
C ILE A 3 -26.10 -18.80 -21.04
N VAL A 4 -24.79 -19.02 -20.85
CA VAL A 4 -24.22 -19.54 -19.60
C VAL A 4 -23.81 -18.35 -18.73
N ASP A 5 -24.36 -18.25 -17.52
CA ASP A 5 -24.03 -17.19 -16.56
C ASP A 5 -22.79 -17.61 -15.75
N LEU A 6 -21.65 -17.01 -16.07
CA LEU A 6 -20.35 -17.30 -15.43
C LEU A 6 -19.96 -16.23 -14.39
N ARG A 7 -20.90 -15.37 -13.95
CA ARG A 7 -20.57 -14.27 -13.02
C ARG A 7 -20.17 -14.76 -11.63
N SER A 8 -20.81 -15.81 -11.14
CA SER A 8 -20.53 -16.39 -9.82
C SER A 8 -21.20 -17.75 -9.66
N ASP A 9 -20.63 -18.62 -8.83
CA ASP A 9 -21.27 -19.87 -8.41
C ASP A 9 -22.53 -19.65 -7.54
N THR A 10 -22.79 -18.41 -7.08
CA THR A 10 -24.02 -18.03 -6.38
C THR A 10 -25.23 -17.85 -7.28
N VAL A 11 -25.05 -17.80 -8.61
CA VAL A 11 -26.17 -17.66 -9.56
C VAL A 11 -26.83 -19.01 -9.89
N THR A 12 -26.29 -20.10 -9.34
CA THR A 12 -26.78 -21.47 -9.50
C THR A 12 -28.22 -21.59 -9.00
N ARG A 13 -29.08 -22.26 -9.78
CA ARG A 13 -30.51 -22.41 -9.48
C ARG A 13 -30.82 -23.85 -9.04
N PRO A 14 -31.77 -24.07 -8.11
CA PRO A 14 -32.25 -25.40 -7.77
C PRO A 14 -32.74 -26.16 -8.99
N THR A 15 -32.29 -27.41 -9.13
CA THR A 15 -32.74 -28.36 -10.16
C THR A 15 -34.22 -28.71 -9.95
N ALA A 16 -34.87 -29.29 -10.97
CA ALA A 16 -36.25 -29.77 -10.82
C ALA A 16 -36.38 -30.79 -9.68
N ALA A 17 -35.46 -31.77 -9.62
CA ALA A 17 -35.45 -32.77 -8.55
C ALA A 17 -35.23 -32.15 -7.15
N MET A 18 -34.35 -31.15 -7.03
CA MET A 18 -34.19 -30.41 -5.78
C MET A 18 -35.46 -29.66 -5.39
N ARG A 19 -36.19 -29.06 -6.35
CA ARG A 19 -37.48 -28.39 -6.08
C ARG A 19 -38.55 -29.37 -5.62
N GLU A 20 -38.56 -30.59 -6.18
CA GLU A 20 -39.45 -31.65 -5.70
C GLU A 20 -39.10 -32.10 -4.28
N ALA A 21 -37.81 -32.25 -3.96
CA ALA A 21 -37.36 -32.56 -2.60
C ALA A 21 -37.78 -31.48 -1.61
N ILE A 22 -37.63 -30.20 -1.97
CA ILE A 22 -38.11 -29.06 -1.17
C ILE A 22 -39.63 -29.16 -0.95
N ALA A 23 -40.41 -29.42 -2.00
CA ALA A 23 -41.87 -29.46 -1.93
C ALA A 23 -42.40 -30.63 -1.08
N ARG A 24 -41.62 -31.70 -0.90
CA ARG A 24 -41.98 -32.89 -0.13
C ARG A 24 -41.40 -32.92 1.28
N ALA A 25 -40.65 -31.90 1.68
CA ALA A 25 -39.95 -31.90 2.96
C ALA A 25 -40.93 -31.98 4.14
N GLU A 26 -40.61 -32.82 5.12
CA GLU A 26 -41.30 -32.82 6.40
C GLU A 26 -40.80 -31.62 7.21
N VAL A 27 -41.72 -30.78 7.69
CA VAL A 27 -41.37 -29.51 8.34
C VAL A 27 -41.88 -29.45 9.77
N GLY A 28 -41.10 -28.84 10.64
CA GLY A 28 -41.47 -28.50 12.01
C GLY A 28 -41.04 -27.08 12.35
N ASP A 29 -40.67 -26.85 13.59
CA ASP A 29 -40.23 -25.55 14.10
C ASP A 29 -38.78 -25.62 14.60
N ASP A 30 -37.86 -25.09 13.79
CA ASP A 30 -36.42 -25.07 14.10
C ASP A 30 -36.07 -24.26 15.37
N VAL A 31 -36.92 -23.32 15.82
CA VAL A 31 -36.68 -22.62 17.10
C VAL A 31 -37.07 -23.50 18.28
N PHE A 32 -38.12 -24.33 18.16
CA PHE A 32 -38.46 -25.34 19.17
C PHE A 32 -37.55 -26.58 19.08
N GLY A 33 -36.83 -26.74 17.97
CA GLY A 33 -35.89 -27.82 17.74
C GLY A 33 -36.57 -29.13 17.39
N ASP A 34 -37.76 -29.08 16.78
CA ASP A 34 -38.57 -30.24 16.40
C ASP A 34 -38.76 -30.41 14.88
N ASP A 35 -38.05 -29.62 14.04
CA ASP A 35 -38.06 -29.81 12.59
C ASP A 35 -37.26 -31.07 12.19
N PRO A 36 -37.92 -32.15 11.73
CA PRO A 36 -37.28 -33.45 11.54
C PRO A 36 -36.24 -33.42 10.41
N THR A 37 -36.51 -32.67 9.34
CA THR A 37 -35.60 -32.57 8.20
C THR A 37 -34.34 -31.79 8.59
N VAL A 38 -34.46 -30.72 9.37
CA VAL A 38 -33.28 -29.99 9.88
C VAL A 38 -32.46 -30.86 10.83
N LEU A 39 -33.09 -31.57 11.76
CA LEU A 39 -32.38 -32.42 12.72
C LEU A 39 -31.59 -33.53 12.02
N ALA A 40 -32.21 -34.19 11.03
CA ALA A 40 -31.55 -35.22 10.22
C ALA A 40 -30.35 -34.64 9.45
N LEU A 41 -30.52 -33.49 8.81
CA LEU A 41 -29.45 -32.82 8.07
C LEU A 41 -28.29 -32.42 8.99
N GLN A 42 -28.57 -31.85 10.16
CA GLN A 42 -27.54 -31.47 11.13
C GLN A 42 -26.73 -32.69 11.59
N ALA A 43 -27.39 -33.80 11.91
CA ALA A 43 -26.71 -35.04 12.28
C ALA A 43 -25.82 -35.56 11.13
N ARG A 44 -26.34 -35.54 9.89
CA ARG A 44 -25.61 -35.94 8.69
C ARG A 44 -24.36 -35.07 8.46
N VAL A 45 -24.48 -33.74 8.53
CA VAL A 45 -23.36 -32.82 8.26
C VAL A 45 -22.32 -32.85 9.38
N ALA A 46 -22.74 -33.03 10.65
CA ALA A 46 -21.82 -33.28 11.77
C ALA A 46 -20.97 -34.53 11.49
N ALA A 47 -21.60 -35.63 11.07
CA ALA A 47 -20.89 -36.86 10.70
C ALA A 47 -19.98 -36.67 9.47
N LEU A 48 -20.40 -35.94 8.44
CA LEU A 48 -19.58 -35.67 7.25
C LEU A 48 -18.32 -34.86 7.57
N THR A 49 -18.44 -33.86 8.44
CA THR A 49 -17.33 -32.99 8.86
C THR A 49 -16.50 -33.57 10.02
N GLY A 50 -16.90 -34.72 10.57
CA GLY A 50 -16.25 -35.29 11.75
C GLY A 50 -16.38 -34.42 13.01
N LYS A 51 -17.39 -33.56 13.09
CA LYS A 51 -17.69 -32.72 14.26
C LYS A 51 -18.79 -33.35 15.11
N GLU A 52 -18.86 -32.95 16.37
CA GLU A 52 -19.81 -33.53 17.32
C GLU A 52 -21.25 -33.08 17.07
N ALA A 53 -21.41 -31.83 16.61
CA ALA A 53 -22.69 -31.21 16.37
C ALA A 53 -22.61 -30.21 15.21
N ALA A 54 -23.78 -29.89 14.66
CA ALA A 54 -23.93 -28.92 13.59
C ALA A 54 -25.21 -28.10 13.81
N LEU A 55 -25.22 -26.88 13.30
CA LEU A 55 -26.34 -25.95 13.40
C LEU A 55 -26.63 -25.27 12.06
N PHE A 56 -27.87 -25.41 11.60
CA PHE A 56 -28.30 -24.84 10.34
C PHE A 56 -28.46 -23.32 10.44
N MET A 57 -27.97 -22.61 9.43
CA MET A 57 -27.91 -21.15 9.35
C MET A 57 -28.46 -20.68 8.01
N ALA A 58 -29.04 -19.48 7.98
CA ALA A 58 -29.58 -18.91 6.75
C ALA A 58 -28.49 -18.59 5.72
N SER A 59 -27.28 -18.23 6.16
CA SER A 59 -26.20 -17.81 5.26
C SER A 59 -24.81 -18.13 5.82
N GLY A 60 -23.80 -18.10 4.94
CA GLY A 60 -22.39 -18.22 5.32
C GLY A 60 -21.97 -17.11 6.28
N THR A 61 -22.38 -15.87 6.02
CA THR A 61 -22.14 -14.73 6.91
C THR A 61 -22.72 -14.92 8.30
N GLN A 62 -23.96 -15.43 8.41
CA GLN A 62 -24.54 -15.72 9.72
C GLN A 62 -23.79 -16.86 10.42
N SER A 63 -23.40 -17.90 9.68
CA SER A 63 -22.63 -19.04 10.20
C SER A 63 -21.27 -18.62 10.74
N ASN A 64 -20.48 -17.87 9.96
CA ASN A 64 -19.18 -17.33 10.36
C ASN A 64 -19.32 -16.40 11.57
N LEU A 65 -20.27 -15.46 11.53
CA LEU A 65 -20.52 -14.54 12.65
C LEU A 65 -20.91 -15.30 13.93
N CYS A 66 -21.81 -16.27 13.86
CA CYS A 66 -22.18 -17.10 15.01
C CYS A 66 -21.01 -17.93 15.52
N GLY A 67 -20.15 -18.43 14.63
CA GLY A 67 -18.93 -19.15 14.99
C GLY A 67 -17.94 -18.26 15.75
N MET A 68 -17.68 -17.06 15.26
CA MET A 68 -16.80 -16.08 15.91
C MET A 68 -17.37 -15.63 17.27
N LEU A 69 -18.67 -15.34 17.35
CA LEU A 69 -19.37 -14.98 18.59
C LEU A 69 -19.46 -16.13 19.61
N ALA A 70 -19.41 -17.38 19.15
CA ALA A 70 -19.37 -18.54 20.04
C ALA A 70 -17.96 -18.79 20.59
N HIS A 71 -16.91 -18.43 19.84
CA HIS A 71 -15.52 -18.56 20.28
C HIS A 71 -15.05 -17.40 21.15
N CYS A 72 -15.43 -16.17 20.80
CA CYS A 72 -14.90 -14.94 21.38
C CYS A 72 -15.91 -14.25 22.31
N GLN A 73 -15.40 -13.39 23.18
CA GLN A 73 -16.16 -12.43 23.97
C GLN A 73 -15.92 -10.99 23.48
N ARG A 74 -16.69 -10.05 24.00
CA ARG A 74 -16.45 -8.62 23.77
C ARG A 74 -15.04 -8.25 24.24
N GLY A 75 -14.29 -7.53 23.41
CA GLY A 75 -12.89 -7.16 23.69
C GLY A 75 -11.87 -8.25 23.37
N ASP A 76 -12.30 -9.43 22.94
CA ASP A 76 -11.39 -10.42 22.37
C ASP A 76 -11.07 -10.06 20.91
N GLU A 77 -10.06 -10.74 20.37
CA GLU A 77 -9.56 -10.54 19.02
C GLU A 77 -9.50 -11.86 18.23
N TYR A 78 -9.66 -11.73 16.90
CA TYR A 78 -9.37 -12.80 15.96
C TYR A 78 -8.35 -12.37 14.89
N ILE A 79 -7.42 -13.26 14.57
CA ILE A 79 -6.46 -13.13 13.47
C ILE A 79 -7.12 -13.63 12.19
N VAL A 80 -6.94 -12.89 11.10
CA VAL A 80 -7.63 -13.14 9.83
C VAL A 80 -6.83 -12.58 8.66
N GLY A 81 -7.04 -13.09 7.45
CA GLY A 81 -6.46 -12.51 6.25
C GLY A 81 -7.05 -11.13 5.92
N GLN A 82 -6.21 -10.18 5.48
CA GLN A 82 -6.58 -8.82 5.10
C GLN A 82 -7.64 -8.79 3.98
N LEU A 83 -7.68 -9.84 3.17
CA LEU A 83 -8.60 -9.98 2.04
C LEU A 83 -9.68 -11.05 2.30
N ALA A 84 -9.66 -11.70 3.47
CA ALA A 84 -10.56 -12.80 3.78
C ALA A 84 -12.01 -12.34 3.95
N HIS A 85 -12.94 -13.25 3.65
CA HIS A 85 -14.38 -12.97 3.68
C HIS A 85 -14.87 -12.48 5.05
N THR A 86 -14.51 -13.20 6.12
CA THR A 86 -14.92 -12.90 7.50
C THR A 86 -14.49 -11.53 8.02
N TYR A 87 -13.49 -10.92 7.38
CA TYR A 87 -13.05 -9.55 7.66
C TYR A 87 -13.64 -8.53 6.67
N ARG A 88 -13.42 -8.73 5.36
CA ARG A 88 -13.64 -7.69 4.34
C ARG A 88 -15.04 -7.70 3.74
N TYR A 89 -15.67 -8.87 3.61
CA TYR A 89 -16.88 -9.05 2.80
C TYR A 89 -18.14 -9.39 3.61
N GLU A 90 -18.04 -9.41 4.94
CA GLU A 90 -19.16 -9.66 5.87
C GLU A 90 -19.64 -8.40 6.60
N GLY A 91 -19.32 -7.22 6.06
CA GLY A 91 -19.81 -5.94 6.56
C GLY A 91 -19.29 -5.56 7.95
N GLY A 92 -18.18 -6.14 8.40
CA GLY A 92 -17.59 -5.86 9.71
C GLY A 92 -18.39 -6.40 10.90
N GLY A 93 -19.27 -7.38 10.69
CA GLY A 93 -20.18 -7.89 11.71
C GLY A 93 -19.49 -8.36 13.01
N ALA A 94 -18.32 -8.98 12.92
CA ALA A 94 -17.56 -9.40 14.11
C ALA A 94 -17.18 -8.21 15.02
N ALA A 95 -16.75 -7.10 14.42
CA ALA A 95 -16.40 -5.88 15.14
C ALA A 95 -17.65 -5.16 15.68
N VAL A 96 -18.66 -4.96 14.84
CA VAL A 96 -19.85 -4.16 15.19
C VAL A 96 -20.78 -4.90 16.14
N LEU A 97 -21.13 -6.14 15.81
CA LEU A 97 -22.11 -6.92 16.58
C LEU A 97 -21.46 -7.73 17.70
N GLY A 98 -20.23 -8.20 17.49
CA GLY A 98 -19.50 -8.96 18.50
C GLY A 98 -18.64 -8.15 19.44
N SER A 99 -18.33 -6.89 19.09
CA SER A 99 -17.25 -6.16 19.76
C SER A 99 -15.95 -6.97 19.78
N ILE A 100 -15.69 -7.76 18.73
CA ILE A 100 -14.49 -8.57 18.57
C ILE A 100 -13.54 -7.78 17.66
N GLN A 101 -12.35 -7.49 18.14
CA GLN A 101 -11.35 -6.77 17.37
C GLN A 101 -10.80 -7.68 16.24
N PRO A 102 -10.81 -7.25 14.96
CA PRO A 102 -10.10 -7.95 13.91
C PRO A 102 -8.61 -7.57 13.92
N GLN A 103 -7.74 -8.56 13.72
CA GLN A 103 -6.31 -8.38 13.46
C GLN A 103 -6.00 -8.92 12.06
N PRO A 104 -6.21 -8.11 11.02
CA PRO A 104 -5.98 -8.55 9.65
C PRO A 104 -4.49 -8.59 9.32
N LEU A 105 -4.05 -9.67 8.65
CA LEU A 105 -2.66 -9.84 8.18
C LEU A 105 -2.61 -10.01 6.67
N VAL A 106 -1.50 -9.60 6.06
CA VAL A 106 -1.30 -9.74 4.62
C VAL A 106 -1.28 -11.22 4.23
N GLN A 107 -1.98 -11.53 3.13
CA GLN A 107 -1.97 -12.84 2.50
C GLN A 107 -1.10 -12.82 1.25
N ASP A 108 -0.41 -13.92 0.97
CA ASP A 108 0.27 -14.12 -0.31
C ASP A 108 -0.72 -14.46 -1.45
N ALA A 109 -0.20 -14.69 -2.66
CA ALA A 109 -1.03 -15.03 -3.82
C ALA A 109 -1.84 -16.33 -3.66
N GLN A 110 -1.42 -17.22 -2.75
CA GLN A 110 -2.09 -18.47 -2.41
C GLN A 110 -3.04 -18.32 -1.20
N GLY A 111 -3.23 -17.09 -0.70
CA GLY A 111 -4.12 -16.79 0.43
C GLY A 111 -3.53 -17.09 1.80
N ARG A 112 -2.23 -17.40 1.88
CA ARG A 112 -1.55 -17.79 3.13
C ARG A 112 -1.06 -16.55 3.85
N MET A 113 -1.26 -16.48 5.15
CA MET A 113 -0.60 -15.52 6.03
C MET A 113 0.75 -16.12 6.45
N ALA A 114 1.81 -15.30 6.52
CA ALA A 114 3.09 -15.81 6.98
C ALA A 114 2.97 -16.30 8.44
N LEU A 115 3.51 -17.47 8.75
CA LEU A 115 3.45 -18.03 10.11
C LEU A 115 4.13 -17.12 11.14
N ALA A 116 5.20 -16.44 10.73
CA ALA A 116 5.87 -15.45 11.56
C ALA A 116 4.96 -14.26 11.90
N ASP A 117 4.15 -13.80 10.94
CA ASP A 117 3.20 -12.70 11.15
C ASP A 117 2.04 -13.14 12.04
N ILE A 118 1.56 -14.38 11.89
CA ILE A 118 0.57 -14.96 12.81
C ILE A 118 1.14 -14.97 14.23
N ALA A 119 2.35 -15.48 14.42
CA ALA A 119 2.99 -15.54 15.73
C ALA A 119 3.19 -14.14 16.34
N ALA A 120 3.66 -13.17 15.55
CA ALA A 120 3.87 -11.80 15.99
C ALA A 120 2.57 -11.05 16.33
N ALA A 121 1.45 -11.44 15.70
CA ALA A 121 0.15 -10.84 15.94
C ALA A 121 -0.54 -11.36 17.22
N ILE A 122 -0.11 -12.51 17.76
CA ILE A 122 -0.62 -13.05 19.01
C ILE A 122 -0.11 -12.18 20.16
N LYS A 123 -1.03 -11.46 20.82
CA LYS A 123 -0.68 -10.56 21.92
C LYS A 123 -0.39 -11.32 23.21
N PRO A 124 0.52 -10.82 24.05
CA PRO A 124 0.68 -11.32 25.41
C PRO A 124 -0.58 -11.04 26.23
N ASP A 125 -0.77 -11.80 27.33
CA ASP A 125 -1.84 -11.53 28.31
C ASP A 125 -1.49 -10.26 29.11
N ASP A 126 -1.82 -9.10 28.53
CA ASP A 126 -1.52 -7.78 29.04
C ASP A 126 -2.73 -6.85 28.81
N PRO A 127 -3.18 -6.10 29.83
CA PRO A 127 -4.38 -5.26 29.76
C PRO A 127 -4.30 -4.10 28.74
N HIS A 128 -3.13 -3.79 28.18
CA HIS A 128 -2.98 -2.83 27.08
C HIS A 128 -3.49 -3.36 25.74
N PHE A 129 -3.70 -4.68 25.61
CA PHE A 129 -4.05 -5.34 24.36
C PHE A 129 -5.37 -6.12 24.43
N ALA A 130 -6.03 -6.26 23.28
CA ALA A 130 -7.13 -7.21 23.12
C ALA A 130 -6.60 -8.65 23.23
N ARG A 131 -7.40 -9.56 23.80
CA ARG A 131 -7.00 -10.96 23.97
C ARG A 131 -7.18 -11.71 22.67
N THR A 132 -6.09 -12.15 22.05
CA THR A 132 -6.15 -12.97 20.84
C THR A 132 -6.73 -14.35 21.17
N ARG A 133 -7.87 -14.71 20.58
CA ARG A 133 -8.60 -15.96 20.89
C ARG A 133 -8.78 -16.90 19.71
N LEU A 134 -8.80 -16.37 18.49
CA LEU A 134 -9.25 -17.12 17.34
C LEU A 134 -8.36 -16.85 16.12
N LEU A 135 -7.99 -17.92 15.42
CA LEU A 135 -7.44 -17.86 14.08
C LEU A 135 -8.53 -18.25 13.07
N CYS A 136 -8.88 -17.33 12.17
CA CYS A 136 -9.83 -17.58 11.09
C CYS A 136 -9.07 -17.80 9.77
N LEU A 137 -9.31 -18.94 9.11
CA LEU A 137 -8.76 -19.25 7.79
C LEU A 137 -9.87 -19.57 6.79
N GLU A 138 -9.57 -19.42 5.52
CA GLU A 138 -10.34 -19.99 4.41
C GLU A 138 -9.67 -21.27 3.93
N ASN A 139 -10.41 -22.20 3.35
CA ASN A 139 -9.81 -23.43 2.79
C ASN A 139 -9.62 -23.33 1.27
N THR A 140 -10.36 -22.43 0.62
CA THR A 140 -10.17 -22.09 -0.79
C THR A 140 -9.89 -20.61 -0.92
N TRP A 141 -8.82 -20.26 -1.63
CA TRP A 141 -8.47 -18.88 -1.94
C TRP A 141 -8.44 -18.71 -3.45
N ASN A 142 -9.32 -17.86 -4.00
CA ASN A 142 -9.39 -17.60 -5.44
C ASN A 142 -9.37 -18.89 -6.30
N GLY A 143 -10.15 -19.90 -5.91
CA GLY A 143 -10.25 -21.17 -6.62
C GLY A 143 -9.11 -22.16 -6.34
N GLN A 144 -8.11 -21.81 -5.53
CA GLN A 144 -7.05 -22.71 -5.08
C GLN A 144 -7.35 -23.32 -3.73
N VAL A 145 -6.92 -24.55 -3.52
CA VAL A 145 -7.05 -25.26 -2.24
C VAL A 145 -5.81 -24.98 -1.39
N MET A 146 -6.02 -24.59 -0.12
CA MET A 146 -4.90 -24.46 0.82
C MET A 146 -4.24 -25.81 1.06
N SER A 147 -2.90 -25.83 1.09
CA SER A 147 -2.16 -27.07 1.33
C SER A 147 -2.35 -27.58 2.75
N HIS A 148 -2.40 -28.90 2.90
CA HIS A 148 -2.44 -29.58 4.19
C HIS A 148 -1.27 -29.18 5.10
N ASP A 149 -0.07 -29.02 4.53
CA ASP A 149 1.11 -28.54 5.26
C ASP A 149 0.88 -27.18 5.91
N TYR A 150 0.34 -26.21 5.16
CA TYR A 150 0.08 -24.88 5.69
C TYR A 150 -1.02 -24.92 6.75
N LEU A 151 -2.13 -25.62 6.49
CA LEU A 151 -3.23 -25.77 7.45
C LEU A 151 -2.74 -26.42 8.76
N ALA A 152 -1.90 -27.45 8.67
CA ALA A 152 -1.30 -28.09 9.82
C ALA A 152 -0.41 -27.12 10.62
N GLN A 153 0.50 -26.41 9.94
CA GLN A 153 1.42 -25.48 10.59
C GLN A 153 0.71 -24.29 11.25
N ALA A 154 -0.21 -23.64 10.53
CA ALA A 154 -0.94 -22.48 11.04
C ALA A 154 -1.85 -22.84 12.23
N THR A 155 -2.58 -23.96 12.14
CA THR A 155 -3.47 -24.38 13.24
C THR A 155 -2.69 -24.99 14.41
N ALA A 156 -1.54 -25.61 14.19
CA ALA A 156 -0.65 -26.04 15.27
C ALA A 156 -0.06 -24.83 16.03
N LEU A 157 0.38 -23.79 15.30
CA LEU A 157 0.85 -22.54 15.89
C LEU A 157 -0.24 -21.88 16.77
N ALA A 158 -1.47 -21.77 16.25
CA ALA A 158 -2.59 -21.24 17.03
C ALA A 158 -2.81 -22.04 18.33
N ARG A 159 -2.82 -23.38 18.25
CA ARG A 159 -3.00 -24.25 19.42
C ARG A 159 -1.87 -24.14 20.44
N GLN A 160 -0.61 -23.97 20.00
CA GLN A 160 0.53 -23.77 20.90
C GLN A 160 0.36 -22.53 21.77
N HIS A 161 -0.37 -21.52 21.27
CA HIS A 161 -0.70 -20.30 21.99
C HIS A 161 -2.10 -20.31 22.62
N GLY A 162 -2.80 -21.45 22.62
CA GLY A 162 -4.13 -21.59 23.22
C GLY A 162 -5.27 -20.91 22.47
N LEU A 163 -5.10 -20.63 21.17
CA LEU A 163 -6.14 -20.10 20.29
C LEU A 163 -6.96 -21.25 19.70
N ALA A 164 -8.25 -20.99 19.48
CA ALA A 164 -9.09 -21.84 18.64
C ALA A 164 -8.87 -21.51 17.15
N CYS A 165 -9.30 -22.41 16.26
CA CYS A 165 -9.28 -22.21 14.82
C CYS A 165 -10.69 -22.34 14.23
N HIS A 166 -11.09 -21.37 13.43
CA HIS A 166 -12.35 -21.38 12.67
C HIS A 166 -12.07 -21.41 11.17
N LEU A 167 -12.81 -22.27 10.46
CA LEU A 167 -12.76 -22.34 9.00
C LEU A 167 -13.97 -21.66 8.38
N ASP A 168 -13.72 -20.65 7.55
CA ASP A 168 -14.67 -20.19 6.54
C ASP A 168 -14.64 -21.17 5.35
N GLY A 169 -15.57 -22.12 5.38
CA GLY A 169 -15.69 -23.20 4.41
C GLY A 169 -16.70 -22.93 3.29
N ALA A 170 -16.76 -21.70 2.79
CA ALA A 170 -17.68 -21.30 1.71
C ALA A 170 -17.63 -22.24 0.48
N ARG A 171 -16.47 -22.86 0.21
CA ARG A 171 -16.29 -23.86 -0.86
C ARG A 171 -15.56 -25.11 -0.38
N VAL A 172 -15.81 -25.54 0.87
CA VAL A 172 -15.15 -26.71 1.46
C VAL A 172 -15.36 -28.01 0.68
N PHE A 173 -16.52 -28.21 0.07
CA PHE A 173 -16.75 -29.37 -0.80
C PHE A 173 -15.95 -29.32 -2.10
N ASN A 174 -15.70 -28.14 -2.68
CA ASN A 174 -14.80 -28.03 -3.83
C ASN A 174 -13.37 -28.43 -3.44
N ALA A 175 -12.90 -27.96 -2.28
CA ALA A 175 -11.58 -28.36 -1.79
C ALA A 175 -11.51 -29.86 -1.47
N ALA A 176 -12.53 -30.43 -0.84
CA ALA A 176 -12.58 -31.86 -0.55
C ALA A 176 -12.59 -32.71 -1.83
N VAL A 177 -13.29 -32.27 -2.87
CA VAL A 177 -13.32 -32.95 -4.18
C VAL A 177 -11.96 -32.90 -4.87
N ALA A 178 -11.28 -31.74 -4.81
CA ALA A 178 -9.94 -31.58 -5.35
C ALA A 178 -8.91 -32.41 -4.55
N ASP A 179 -8.96 -32.37 -3.22
CA ASP A 179 -8.07 -33.13 -2.32
C ASP A 179 -8.26 -34.65 -2.43
N ALA A 180 -9.51 -35.12 -2.63
CA ALA A 180 -9.77 -36.52 -2.86
C ALA A 180 -9.08 -37.05 -4.13
N GLY A 181 -8.85 -36.18 -5.13
CA GLY A 181 -8.33 -36.58 -6.43
C GLY A 181 -9.27 -37.54 -7.18
N PRO A 182 -8.91 -37.96 -8.41
CA PRO A 182 -9.76 -38.84 -9.23
C PRO A 182 -10.05 -40.18 -8.52
N GLY A 183 -11.32 -40.49 -8.32
CA GLY A 183 -11.76 -41.75 -7.68
C GLY A 183 -11.59 -41.82 -6.16
N GLY A 184 -11.07 -40.77 -5.51
CA GLY A 184 -10.97 -40.74 -4.04
C GLY A 184 -12.28 -40.39 -3.34
N GLU A 185 -12.37 -40.74 -2.06
CA GLU A 185 -13.56 -40.51 -1.23
C GLU A 185 -13.63 -39.07 -0.72
N VAL A 186 -14.58 -38.30 -1.25
CA VAL A 186 -14.81 -36.90 -0.86
C VAL A 186 -15.13 -36.74 0.64
N PRO A 187 -15.93 -37.61 1.29
CA PRO A 187 -16.16 -37.50 2.74
C PRO A 187 -14.88 -37.65 3.57
N ALA A 188 -13.95 -38.52 3.17
CA ALA A 188 -12.68 -38.68 3.87
C ALA A 188 -11.80 -37.44 3.70
N ALA A 189 -11.73 -36.87 2.49
CA ALA A 189 -11.03 -35.61 2.22
C ALA A 189 -11.61 -34.43 3.02
N LEU A 190 -12.95 -34.32 3.06
CA LEU A 190 -13.64 -33.32 3.87
C LEU A 190 -13.25 -33.43 5.35
N ARG A 191 -13.23 -34.65 5.92
CA ARG A 191 -12.80 -34.88 7.31
C ARG A 191 -11.34 -34.51 7.54
N ARG A 192 -10.43 -34.77 6.59
CA ARG A 192 -9.03 -34.35 6.70
C ARG A 192 -8.92 -32.82 6.79
N ILE A 193 -9.57 -32.09 5.89
CA ILE A 193 -9.54 -30.62 5.88
C ILE A 193 -10.17 -30.04 7.15
N THR A 194 -11.36 -30.51 7.51
CA THR A 194 -12.09 -30.00 8.68
C THR A 194 -11.47 -30.42 10.00
N GLY A 195 -10.66 -31.49 10.02
CA GLY A 195 -9.92 -31.96 11.19
C GLY A 195 -8.93 -30.95 11.77
N TYR A 196 -8.44 -29.99 10.98
CA TYR A 196 -7.54 -28.94 11.46
C TYR A 196 -8.23 -27.85 12.27
N PHE A 197 -9.57 -27.79 12.31
CA PHE A 197 -10.32 -26.66 12.87
C PHE A 197 -11.21 -27.05 14.03
N ASP A 198 -11.47 -26.15 14.96
CA ASP A 198 -12.38 -26.37 16.08
C ASP A 198 -13.83 -26.15 15.67
N SER A 199 -14.06 -25.20 14.75
CA SER A 199 -15.35 -25.03 14.09
C SER A 199 -15.21 -24.73 12.61
N VAL A 200 -16.23 -25.10 11.84
CA VAL A 200 -16.26 -24.96 10.39
C VAL A 200 -17.61 -24.42 9.96
N SER A 201 -17.61 -23.38 9.15
CA SER A 201 -18.77 -22.93 8.39
C SER A 201 -18.80 -23.67 7.06
N VAL A 202 -19.92 -24.31 6.71
CA VAL A 202 -20.08 -25.06 5.46
C VAL A 202 -21.20 -24.43 4.65
N CYS A 203 -20.90 -23.90 3.46
CA CYS A 203 -21.90 -23.30 2.59
C CYS A 203 -22.43 -24.28 1.54
N PHE A 204 -23.75 -24.27 1.31
CA PHE A 204 -24.40 -25.14 0.31
C PHE A 204 -24.98 -24.37 -0.88
N SER A 205 -25.11 -23.04 -0.78
CA SER A 205 -25.74 -22.21 -1.82
C SER A 205 -24.79 -21.71 -2.91
N LYS A 206 -23.67 -22.42 -3.08
CA LYS A 206 -22.60 -22.13 -4.04
C LYS A 206 -22.61 -23.18 -5.13
N GLY A 207 -21.47 -23.81 -5.43
CA GLY A 207 -21.37 -24.91 -6.41
C GLY A 207 -22.32 -26.09 -6.17
N LEU A 208 -22.81 -26.30 -4.94
CA LEU A 208 -23.81 -27.34 -4.65
C LEU A 208 -25.24 -26.96 -5.05
N GLY A 209 -25.51 -25.69 -5.37
CA GLY A 209 -26.77 -25.25 -5.97
C GLY A 209 -28.00 -25.26 -5.06
N ALA A 210 -27.84 -25.42 -3.75
CA ALA A 210 -28.93 -25.18 -2.80
C ALA A 210 -29.39 -23.71 -2.89
N PRO A 211 -30.67 -23.39 -2.71
CA PRO A 211 -31.14 -22.01 -2.85
C PRO A 211 -30.57 -21.08 -1.76
N VAL A 212 -30.46 -21.58 -0.55
CA VAL A 212 -30.03 -20.89 0.67
C VAL A 212 -29.45 -21.95 1.62
N GLY A 213 -28.64 -21.55 2.60
CA GLY A 213 -28.29 -22.41 3.72
C GLY A 213 -26.79 -22.59 3.91
N SER A 214 -26.40 -22.62 5.18
CA SER A 214 -25.05 -22.97 5.61
C SER A 214 -25.13 -23.71 6.93
N MET A 215 -24.06 -24.41 7.31
CA MET A 215 -23.98 -25.17 8.54
C MET A 215 -22.76 -24.74 9.34
N LEU A 216 -22.95 -24.34 10.59
CA LEU A 216 -21.85 -24.22 11.53
C LEU A 216 -21.65 -25.57 12.21
N CYS A 217 -20.45 -26.13 12.14
CA CYS A 217 -20.10 -27.44 12.72
C CYS A 217 -19.01 -27.25 13.79
N GLY A 218 -19.08 -27.98 14.90
CA GLY A 218 -18.10 -27.88 15.99
C GLY A 218 -18.42 -28.81 17.16
N SER A 219 -17.87 -28.51 18.34
CA SER A 219 -18.23 -29.23 19.58
C SER A 219 -19.68 -28.96 19.99
N ARG A 220 -20.28 -29.87 20.76
CA ARG A 220 -21.64 -29.68 21.29
C ARG A 220 -21.77 -28.37 22.07
N GLU A 221 -20.74 -28.01 22.84
CA GLU A 221 -20.71 -26.77 23.61
C GLU A 221 -20.69 -25.52 22.73
N LEU A 222 -19.83 -25.50 21.71
CA LEU A 222 -19.77 -24.39 20.76
C LEU A 222 -21.11 -24.22 20.04
N ILE A 223 -21.70 -25.32 19.59
CA ILE A 223 -22.99 -25.28 18.88
C ILE A 223 -24.13 -24.84 19.81
N ALA A 224 -24.14 -25.25 21.06
CA ALA A 224 -25.13 -24.77 22.04
C ALA A 224 -25.02 -23.24 22.26
N ARG A 225 -23.80 -22.69 22.30
CA ARG A 225 -23.57 -21.23 22.35
C ARG A 225 -24.04 -20.55 21.06
N ALA A 226 -23.63 -21.09 19.91
CA ALA A 226 -24.02 -20.57 18.60
C ALA A 226 -25.53 -20.59 18.38
N HIS A 227 -26.26 -21.56 18.93
CA HIS A 227 -27.72 -21.62 18.85
C HIS A 227 -28.39 -20.42 19.51
N ARG A 228 -27.88 -20.00 20.67
CA ARG A 228 -28.34 -18.76 21.34
C ARG A 228 -28.00 -17.53 20.52
N VAL A 229 -26.78 -17.47 19.99
CA VAL A 229 -26.32 -16.36 19.13
C VAL A 229 -27.14 -16.24 17.85
N ARG A 230 -27.45 -17.36 17.20
CA ARG A 230 -28.29 -17.43 16.00
C ARG A 230 -29.61 -16.69 16.23
N LYS A 231 -30.24 -16.86 17.40
CA LYS A 231 -31.46 -16.14 17.77
C LYS A 231 -31.23 -14.62 17.90
N MET A 232 -30.12 -14.20 18.51
CA MET A 232 -29.77 -12.78 18.67
C MET A 232 -29.57 -12.07 17.32
N VAL A 233 -28.94 -12.75 16.36
CA VAL A 233 -28.66 -12.19 15.02
C VAL A 233 -29.80 -12.41 14.02
N GLY A 234 -31.02 -12.65 14.52
CA GLY A 234 -32.23 -12.76 13.69
C GLY A 234 -32.46 -14.11 12.99
N GLY A 235 -31.71 -15.15 13.34
CA GLY A 235 -31.79 -16.49 12.73
C GLY A 235 -32.86 -17.42 13.32
N GLY A 236 -33.93 -16.89 13.92
CA GLY A 236 -35.05 -17.72 14.41
C GLY A 236 -36.03 -18.06 13.31
N MET A 237 -35.80 -19.17 12.60
CA MET A 237 -36.55 -19.54 11.40
C MET A 237 -37.61 -20.63 11.69
N ARG A 238 -38.69 -20.67 10.91
CA ARG A 238 -39.78 -21.65 11.06
C ARG A 238 -39.86 -22.51 9.81
N GLN A 239 -40.19 -23.80 9.93
CA GLN A 239 -40.39 -24.71 8.80
C GLN A 239 -39.23 -24.70 7.79
N VAL A 240 -37.99 -24.59 8.30
CA VAL A 240 -36.78 -24.57 7.48
C VAL A 240 -36.38 -25.94 6.95
N GLY A 241 -37.11 -26.99 7.32
CA GLY A 241 -37.03 -28.30 6.68
C GLY A 241 -37.10 -28.22 5.14
N LEU A 242 -37.84 -27.25 4.59
CA LEU A 242 -37.86 -26.95 3.14
C LEU A 242 -36.46 -26.66 2.59
N LEU A 243 -35.68 -25.82 3.28
CA LEU A 243 -34.31 -25.46 2.87
C LEU A 243 -33.34 -26.61 3.16
N ALA A 244 -33.51 -27.31 4.28
CA ALA A 244 -32.69 -28.45 4.63
C ALA A 244 -32.83 -29.61 3.62
N ALA A 245 -34.04 -29.89 3.12
CA ALA A 245 -34.25 -30.90 2.07
C ALA A 245 -33.50 -30.55 0.77
N ALA A 246 -33.38 -29.27 0.43
CA ALA A 246 -32.59 -28.84 -0.71
C ALA A 246 -31.10 -29.17 -0.53
N VAL A 247 -30.58 -28.92 0.67
CA VAL A 247 -29.19 -29.22 1.02
C VAL A 247 -28.96 -30.73 1.03
N ASP A 248 -29.86 -31.50 1.63
CA ASP A 248 -29.77 -32.96 1.70
C ASP A 248 -29.70 -33.58 0.29
N HIS A 249 -30.59 -33.14 -0.61
CA HIS A 249 -30.54 -33.52 -2.02
C HIS A 249 -29.19 -33.13 -2.68
N ALA A 250 -28.66 -31.93 -2.41
CA ALA A 250 -27.38 -31.52 -2.96
C ALA A 250 -26.22 -32.41 -2.47
N LEU A 251 -26.25 -32.86 -1.21
CA LEU A 251 -25.23 -33.74 -0.66
C LEU A 251 -25.21 -35.11 -1.34
N ASP A 252 -26.38 -35.63 -1.74
CA ASP A 252 -26.48 -36.92 -2.45
C ASP A 252 -26.09 -36.83 -3.93
N HIS A 253 -26.42 -35.72 -4.59
CA HIS A 253 -26.38 -35.67 -6.06
C HIS A 253 -25.37 -34.69 -6.64
N HIS A 254 -24.94 -33.67 -5.90
CA HIS A 254 -24.16 -32.56 -6.46
C HIS A 254 -22.70 -32.55 -6.00
N VAL A 255 -22.37 -33.18 -4.87
CA VAL A 255 -20.98 -33.20 -4.35
C VAL A 255 -20.01 -33.85 -5.33
N GLU A 256 -20.28 -35.08 -5.78
CA GLU A 256 -19.40 -35.77 -6.76
C GLU A 256 -19.38 -35.05 -8.12
N ARG A 257 -20.48 -34.38 -8.48
CA ARG A 257 -20.59 -33.64 -9.73
C ARG A 257 -19.66 -32.42 -9.78
N LEU A 258 -19.19 -31.90 -8.64
CA LEU A 258 -18.18 -30.83 -8.63
C LEU A 258 -16.90 -31.21 -9.40
N ARG A 259 -16.58 -32.51 -9.51
CA ARG A 259 -15.47 -33.01 -10.36
C ARG A 259 -15.65 -32.61 -11.82
N GLU A 260 -16.87 -32.71 -12.31
CA GLU A 260 -17.22 -32.30 -13.66
C GLU A 260 -17.14 -30.78 -13.81
N ASP A 261 -17.52 -30.03 -12.77
CA ASP A 261 -17.38 -28.57 -12.78
C ASP A 261 -15.91 -28.14 -12.84
N HIS A 262 -15.01 -28.80 -12.07
CA HIS A 262 -13.56 -28.56 -12.14
C HIS A 262 -13.01 -28.89 -13.53
N ARG A 263 -13.41 -30.03 -14.11
CA ARG A 263 -13.01 -30.44 -15.46
C ARG A 263 -13.49 -29.45 -16.52
N ARG A 264 -14.72 -28.96 -16.41
CA ARG A 264 -15.29 -27.96 -17.33
C ARG A 264 -14.61 -26.61 -17.18
N ALA A 265 -14.28 -26.19 -15.97
CA ALA A 265 -13.55 -24.95 -15.72
C ALA A 265 -12.16 -25.01 -16.36
N ALA A 266 -11.44 -26.13 -16.20
CA ALA A 266 -10.16 -26.36 -16.87
C ALA A 266 -10.31 -26.35 -18.40
N LEU A 267 -11.28 -27.09 -18.94
CA LEU A 267 -11.54 -27.11 -20.39
C LEU A 267 -11.87 -25.72 -20.96
N LEU A 268 -12.64 -24.92 -20.22
CA LEU A 268 -12.94 -23.54 -20.60
C LEU A 268 -11.68 -22.68 -20.61
N ALA A 269 -10.85 -22.79 -19.57
CA ALA A 269 -9.58 -22.06 -19.49
C ALA A 269 -8.66 -22.44 -20.67
N ASP A 270 -8.45 -23.73 -20.90
CA ASP A 270 -7.61 -24.25 -21.98
C ASP A 270 -8.10 -23.80 -23.37
N GLY A 271 -9.42 -23.88 -23.60
CA GLY A 271 -10.03 -23.47 -24.88
C GLY A 271 -9.89 -21.97 -25.16
N LEU A 272 -9.80 -21.15 -24.11
CA LEU A 272 -9.61 -19.71 -24.22
C LEU A 272 -8.12 -19.31 -24.35
N GLN A 273 -7.17 -20.14 -23.87
CA GLN A 273 -5.75 -19.80 -23.73
C GLN A 273 -4.96 -19.71 -25.06
N GLY A 274 -5.62 -19.87 -26.21
CA GLY A 274 -5.02 -19.74 -27.55
C GLY A 274 -5.71 -18.71 -28.45
N LEU A 275 -6.71 -17.96 -27.95
CA LEU A 275 -7.46 -17.02 -28.78
C LEU A 275 -6.72 -15.68 -28.91
N PRO A 276 -6.46 -15.20 -30.15
CA PRO A 276 -5.83 -13.90 -30.36
C PRO A 276 -6.60 -12.77 -29.67
N GLY A 277 -5.90 -11.95 -28.90
CA GLY A 277 -6.49 -10.83 -28.16
C GLY A 277 -7.12 -11.19 -26.81
N LEU A 278 -7.05 -12.46 -26.37
CA LEU A 278 -7.57 -12.89 -25.08
C LEU A 278 -6.44 -13.46 -24.21
N THR A 279 -6.38 -13.03 -22.95
CA THR A 279 -5.44 -13.57 -21.96
C THR A 279 -6.24 -14.23 -20.83
N VAL A 280 -6.07 -15.54 -20.68
CA VAL A 280 -6.65 -16.30 -19.57
C VAL A 280 -5.67 -16.30 -18.41
N ARG A 281 -6.11 -15.92 -17.22
CA ARG A 281 -5.29 -15.96 -16.00
C ARG A 281 -6.02 -16.75 -14.93
N SER A 282 -5.27 -17.56 -14.19
CA SER A 282 -5.75 -18.20 -12.96
C SER A 282 -6.11 -17.11 -11.94
N ALA A 283 -7.03 -17.41 -11.02
CA ALA A 283 -7.40 -16.46 -9.99
C ALA A 283 -6.34 -16.24 -8.89
N GLU A 284 -5.16 -16.88 -8.97
CA GLU A 284 -3.95 -16.42 -8.26
C GLU A 284 -3.63 -14.95 -8.57
N PHE A 285 -4.01 -14.48 -9.76
CA PHE A 285 -3.89 -13.07 -10.13
C PHE A 285 -4.92 -12.15 -9.45
N PHE A 286 -6.02 -12.68 -8.88
CA PHE A 286 -7.06 -11.89 -8.21
C PHE A 286 -6.67 -11.45 -6.78
N GLY A 287 -5.53 -11.93 -6.26
CA GLY A 287 -4.85 -11.28 -5.14
C GLY A 287 -4.35 -9.87 -5.49
N ALA A 288 -4.23 -9.57 -6.79
CA ALA A 288 -4.33 -8.21 -7.28
C ALA A 288 -5.81 -7.97 -7.64
N ILE A 289 -6.47 -7.07 -6.91
CA ILE A 289 -7.68 -6.40 -7.38
C ILE A 289 -7.53 -6.15 -8.88
N MET A 290 -8.52 -6.51 -9.71
CA MET A 290 -8.48 -6.13 -11.13
C MET A 290 -8.05 -4.67 -11.18
N PRO A 291 -6.87 -4.36 -11.73
CA PRO A 291 -6.31 -3.03 -11.60
C PRO A 291 -7.34 -2.06 -12.19
N ILE A 292 -7.71 -1.05 -11.39
CA ILE A 292 -8.74 -0.07 -11.76
C ILE A 292 -8.55 0.31 -13.23
N THR A 293 -9.63 0.23 -14.02
CA THR A 293 -9.54 0.62 -15.42
C THR A 293 -9.29 2.13 -15.52
N ASN A 294 -8.78 2.59 -16.66
CA ASN A 294 -8.54 4.03 -16.86
C ASN A 294 -9.82 4.85 -16.69
N THR A 295 -10.94 4.32 -17.20
CA THR A 295 -12.25 4.97 -17.12
C THR A 295 -12.77 4.98 -15.70
N GLU A 296 -12.65 3.89 -14.94
CA GLU A 296 -13.06 3.86 -13.53
C GLU A 296 -12.23 4.82 -12.68
N ALA A 297 -10.92 4.90 -12.90
CA ALA A 297 -10.05 5.88 -12.23
C ALA A 297 -10.47 7.31 -12.55
N LEU A 298 -10.80 7.59 -13.81
CA LEU A 298 -11.29 8.90 -14.23
C LEU A 298 -12.67 9.23 -13.61
N THR A 299 -13.61 8.28 -13.60
CA THR A 299 -14.91 8.44 -12.93
C THR A 299 -14.72 8.73 -11.44
N ARG A 300 -13.80 8.03 -10.77
CA ARG A 300 -13.48 8.25 -9.35
C ARG A 300 -13.10 9.70 -9.07
N VAL A 301 -12.18 10.25 -9.85
CA VAL A 301 -11.70 11.63 -9.65
C VAL A 301 -12.74 12.66 -10.06
N ILE A 302 -13.58 12.38 -11.06
CA ILE A 302 -14.74 13.21 -11.43
C ILE A 302 -15.75 13.26 -10.26
N ASP A 303 -16.00 12.13 -9.61
CA ASP A 303 -16.91 12.02 -8.46
C ASP A 303 -16.28 12.54 -7.14
N HIS A 304 -15.12 13.21 -7.21
CA HIS A 304 -14.36 13.67 -6.04
C HIS A 304 -14.02 12.55 -5.03
N ARG A 305 -13.89 11.30 -5.49
CA ARG A 305 -13.52 10.14 -4.67
C ARG A 305 -12.02 9.86 -4.81
N GLU A 306 -11.38 9.58 -3.69
CA GLU A 306 -9.97 9.14 -3.63
C GLU A 306 -9.77 7.86 -4.44
N ILE A 307 -8.66 7.69 -5.15
CA ILE A 307 -8.21 6.41 -5.72
C ILE A 307 -7.44 5.66 -4.62
N PHE A 308 -7.79 4.39 -4.37
CA PHE A 308 -7.13 3.64 -3.30
C PHE A 308 -5.66 3.38 -3.63
N HIS A 309 -4.85 3.12 -2.60
CA HIS A 309 -3.40 3.01 -2.73
C HIS A 309 -2.98 1.96 -3.78
N ASP A 310 -3.54 0.76 -3.72
CA ASP A 310 -3.32 -0.35 -4.65
C ASP A 310 -3.79 -0.05 -6.09
N GLU A 311 -4.94 0.61 -6.22
CA GLU A 311 -5.45 1.11 -7.50
C GLU A 311 -4.52 2.16 -8.11
N MET A 312 -3.99 3.08 -7.30
CA MET A 312 -3.04 4.10 -7.74
C MET A 312 -1.70 3.48 -8.14
N LEU A 313 -1.22 2.45 -7.43
CA LEU A 313 -0.04 1.68 -7.85
C LEU A 313 -0.22 1.13 -9.27
N ALA A 314 -1.36 0.48 -9.52
CA ALA A 314 -1.65 -0.07 -10.84
C ALA A 314 -1.78 1.01 -11.92
N LEU A 315 -2.47 2.12 -11.61
CA LEU A 315 -2.64 3.24 -12.53
C LEU A 315 -1.29 3.85 -12.92
N MET A 316 -0.43 4.10 -11.93
CA MET A 316 0.88 4.68 -12.16
C MET A 316 1.82 3.74 -12.91
N ARG A 317 1.73 2.42 -12.69
CA ARG A 317 2.52 1.45 -13.49
C ARG A 317 2.16 1.53 -14.97
N ARG A 318 0.87 1.68 -15.30
CA ARG A 318 0.39 1.85 -16.68
C ARG A 318 0.84 3.16 -17.31
N ILE A 319 0.93 4.24 -16.53
CA ILE A 319 1.50 5.51 -17.00
C ILE A 319 3.00 5.31 -17.29
N MET A 320 3.74 4.69 -16.37
CA MET A 320 5.20 4.52 -16.46
C MET A 320 5.64 3.46 -17.50
N SER A 321 4.77 2.50 -17.86
CA SER A 321 5.00 1.52 -18.92
C SER A 321 4.56 2.00 -20.31
N GLY A 322 3.86 3.13 -20.40
CA GLY A 322 3.36 3.68 -21.67
C GLY A 322 2.07 3.03 -22.18
N GLU A 323 1.35 2.30 -21.33
CA GLU A 323 0.07 1.66 -21.65
C GLU A 323 -1.13 2.63 -21.59
N MET A 324 -0.93 3.85 -21.11
CA MET A 324 -1.96 4.89 -20.99
C MET A 324 -1.81 5.97 -22.08
N SER A 325 -2.90 6.35 -22.73
CA SER A 325 -2.89 7.40 -23.75
C SER A 325 -2.59 8.78 -23.15
N PRO A 326 -1.94 9.69 -23.90
CA PRO A 326 -1.68 11.06 -23.45
C PRO A 326 -2.93 11.80 -22.96
N VAL A 327 -4.07 11.61 -23.65
CA VAL A 327 -5.36 12.21 -23.29
C VAL A 327 -5.83 11.74 -21.91
N MET A 328 -5.69 10.44 -21.62
CA MET A 328 -6.10 9.89 -20.32
C MET A 328 -5.16 10.33 -19.20
N ILE A 329 -3.85 10.40 -19.45
CA ILE A 329 -2.88 10.96 -18.50
C ILE A 329 -3.26 12.41 -18.16
N ALA A 330 -3.60 13.22 -19.17
CA ALA A 330 -4.01 14.61 -18.97
C ALA A 330 -5.29 14.72 -18.13
N ALA A 331 -6.31 13.93 -18.47
CA ALA A 331 -7.59 13.92 -17.76
C ALA A 331 -7.42 13.52 -16.28
N LEU A 332 -6.63 12.48 -15.99
CA LEU A 332 -6.35 12.05 -14.63
C LEU A 332 -5.50 13.06 -13.86
N ALA A 333 -4.47 13.63 -14.50
CA ALA A 333 -3.62 14.62 -13.84
C ALA A 333 -4.40 15.88 -13.43
N ILE A 334 -5.35 16.33 -14.26
CA ILE A 334 -6.26 17.43 -13.92
C ILE A 334 -7.32 17.00 -12.91
N GLY A 335 -7.93 15.82 -13.08
CA GLY A 335 -8.93 15.31 -12.14
C GLY A 335 -8.39 15.17 -10.71
N LEU A 336 -7.20 14.58 -10.55
CA LEU A 336 -6.48 14.49 -9.28
C LEU A 336 -6.20 15.88 -8.70
N ARG A 337 -5.76 16.83 -9.52
CA ARG A 337 -5.45 18.19 -9.10
C ARG A 337 -6.68 18.95 -8.60
N VAL A 338 -7.82 18.82 -9.31
CA VAL A 338 -9.09 19.44 -8.93
C VAL A 338 -9.67 18.80 -7.67
N LYS A 339 -9.58 17.47 -7.55
CA LYS A 339 -9.98 16.73 -6.34
C LYS A 339 -9.12 17.10 -5.12
N LYS A 340 -7.86 17.49 -5.34
CA LYS A 340 -6.73 17.47 -4.40
C LYS A 340 -6.30 16.05 -4.08
N GLU A 341 -5.01 15.80 -4.24
CA GLU A 341 -4.38 14.51 -4.08
C GLU A 341 -4.27 14.11 -2.61
N SER A 342 -4.53 12.84 -2.30
CA SER A 342 -4.41 12.31 -0.95
C SER A 342 -2.98 11.83 -0.66
N ILE A 343 -2.64 11.67 0.62
CA ILE A 343 -1.37 11.05 1.05
C ILE A 343 -1.23 9.63 0.46
N GLY A 344 -2.33 8.86 0.40
CA GLY A 344 -2.32 7.49 -0.13
C GLY A 344 -2.00 7.44 -1.63
N GLU A 345 -2.59 8.37 -2.40
CA GLU A 345 -2.38 8.53 -3.84
C GLU A 345 -0.94 8.96 -4.14
N ILE A 346 -0.43 9.99 -3.44
CA ILE A 346 0.93 10.51 -3.68
C ILE A 346 1.97 9.47 -3.29
N ALA A 347 1.79 8.77 -2.16
CA ALA A 347 2.71 7.72 -1.73
C ALA A 347 2.77 6.56 -2.73
N ALA A 348 1.61 6.08 -3.23
CA ALA A 348 1.58 5.06 -4.28
C ALA A 348 2.27 5.53 -5.57
N ALA A 349 2.00 6.76 -6.01
CA ALA A 349 2.61 7.30 -7.22
C ALA A 349 4.13 7.44 -7.09
N ALA A 350 4.61 7.94 -5.96
CA ALA A 350 6.04 8.05 -5.68
C ALA A 350 6.72 6.67 -5.58
N GLN A 351 6.07 5.68 -4.96
CA GLN A 351 6.57 4.31 -4.90
C GLN A 351 6.78 3.72 -6.30
N VAL A 352 5.78 3.84 -7.19
CA VAL A 352 5.93 3.36 -8.57
C VAL A 352 7.02 4.12 -9.31
N MET A 353 7.15 5.44 -9.11
CA MET A 353 8.25 6.18 -9.72
C MET A 353 9.63 5.73 -9.22
N ARG A 354 9.75 5.29 -7.97
CA ARG A 354 10.97 4.66 -7.44
C ARG A 354 11.20 3.27 -8.04
N GLU A 355 10.14 2.46 -8.25
CA GLU A 355 10.22 1.14 -8.91
C GLU A 355 10.80 1.24 -10.33
N PHE A 356 10.44 2.30 -11.06
CA PHE A 356 10.90 2.54 -12.45
C PHE A 356 12.16 3.42 -12.54
N ALA A 357 12.74 3.84 -11.41
CA ALA A 357 13.93 4.68 -11.41
C ALA A 357 15.20 3.84 -11.60
N THR A 358 16.15 4.37 -12.37
CA THR A 358 17.51 3.84 -12.40
C THR A 358 18.23 4.30 -11.13
N LEU A 359 18.42 3.38 -10.18
CA LEU A 359 18.98 3.69 -8.87
C LEU A 359 20.49 3.96 -8.91
N VAL A 360 20.97 4.80 -7.98
CA VAL A 360 22.40 5.01 -7.73
C VAL A 360 22.85 4.02 -6.65
N PRO A 361 23.89 3.19 -6.91
CA PRO A 361 24.39 2.25 -5.92
C PRO A 361 25.13 3.00 -4.80
N VAL A 362 24.50 3.13 -3.63
CA VAL A 362 25.09 3.79 -2.46
C VAL A 362 25.22 2.78 -1.33
N ALA A 363 26.47 2.41 -1.00
CA ALA A 363 26.77 1.37 0.00
C ALA A 363 26.58 1.87 1.44
N ASN A 364 27.08 3.07 1.73
CA ASN A 364 26.91 3.71 3.03
C ASN A 364 25.87 4.83 2.92
N ARG A 365 24.85 4.86 3.79
CA ARG A 365 23.81 5.91 3.82
C ARG A 365 23.89 6.80 5.07
N GLU A 366 24.93 6.63 5.90
CA GLU A 366 25.17 7.49 7.04
C GLU A 366 25.35 8.94 6.58
N ARG A 367 24.65 9.87 7.23
CA ARG A 367 24.65 11.31 6.92
C ARG A 367 24.25 11.66 5.48
N LEU A 368 23.60 10.73 4.77
CA LEU A 368 23.10 10.97 3.43
C LEU A 368 21.84 11.82 3.48
N VAL A 369 21.85 12.96 2.80
CA VAL A 369 20.74 13.91 2.75
C VAL A 369 20.45 14.37 1.33
N ASP A 370 19.17 14.49 0.98
CA ASP A 370 18.74 15.18 -0.23
C ASP A 370 18.35 16.63 0.09
N ILE A 371 18.75 17.57 -0.76
CA ILE A 371 18.40 18.99 -0.66
C ILE A 371 17.69 19.38 -1.95
N VAL A 372 16.36 19.43 -1.90
CA VAL A 372 15.53 19.52 -3.10
C VAL A 372 14.29 20.37 -2.86
N GLY A 373 13.79 21.02 -3.90
CA GLY A 373 12.51 21.73 -3.88
C GLY A 373 11.56 21.16 -4.93
N THR A 374 10.26 21.33 -4.72
CA THR A 374 9.25 21.07 -5.76
C THR A 374 9.41 22.00 -6.97
N GLY A 375 10.04 23.17 -6.78
CA GLY A 375 10.13 24.24 -7.76
C GLY A 375 8.79 24.91 -8.05
N GLY A 376 8.84 25.95 -8.86
CA GLY A 376 7.65 26.71 -9.25
C GLY A 376 7.15 27.65 -8.15
N ASP A 377 7.92 27.96 -7.13
CA ASP A 377 7.53 28.97 -6.13
C ASP A 377 7.27 30.38 -6.73
N GLY A 378 7.76 30.64 -7.96
CA GLY A 378 7.60 31.91 -8.67
C GLY A 378 8.43 33.04 -8.05
N SER A 379 9.35 32.72 -7.13
CA SER A 379 10.14 33.71 -6.40
C SER A 379 11.27 34.29 -7.24
N HIS A 380 11.70 33.56 -8.29
CA HIS A 380 12.86 33.89 -9.14
C HIS A 380 14.14 34.12 -8.34
N THR A 381 14.31 33.38 -7.24
CA THR A 381 15.55 33.42 -6.44
C THR A 381 16.69 32.69 -7.13
N PHE A 382 17.94 33.01 -6.76
CA PHE A 382 19.08 32.19 -7.17
C PHE A 382 18.97 30.77 -6.60
N ASN A 383 19.76 29.82 -7.10
CA ASN A 383 19.62 28.41 -6.72
C ASN A 383 20.21 28.12 -5.32
N ILE A 384 19.48 28.52 -4.28
CA ILE A 384 19.83 28.40 -2.85
C ILE A 384 20.13 26.94 -2.49
N SER A 385 19.26 25.99 -2.82
CA SER A 385 19.52 24.56 -2.58
C SER A 385 20.73 23.99 -3.33
N THR A 386 21.13 24.57 -4.46
CA THR A 386 22.37 24.19 -5.18
C THR A 386 23.59 24.72 -4.42
N ALA A 387 23.57 25.98 -3.98
CA ALA A 387 24.64 26.54 -3.14
C ALA A 387 24.80 25.75 -1.83
N SER A 388 23.67 25.43 -1.18
CA SER A 388 23.60 24.70 0.09
C SER A 388 24.19 23.30 0.00
N THR A 389 24.17 22.68 -1.19
CA THR A 389 24.79 21.36 -1.43
C THR A 389 26.29 21.37 -1.17
N PHE A 390 27.00 22.38 -1.68
CA PHE A 390 28.45 22.49 -1.49
C PHE A 390 28.82 22.81 -0.05
N VAL A 391 28.03 23.68 0.59
CA VAL A 391 28.24 24.07 1.99
C VAL A 391 27.98 22.89 2.94
N ALA A 392 26.85 22.19 2.80
CA ALA A 392 26.53 21.04 3.63
C ALA A 392 27.54 19.89 3.44
N ALA A 393 27.96 19.61 2.21
CA ALA A 393 28.98 18.60 1.94
C ALA A 393 30.36 18.97 2.51
N ALA A 394 30.73 20.25 2.48
CA ALA A 394 31.98 20.71 3.10
C ALA A 394 31.93 20.64 4.64
N ALA A 395 30.75 20.78 5.24
CA ALA A 395 30.53 20.65 6.67
C ALA A 395 30.32 19.20 7.16
N GLY A 396 30.38 18.20 6.26
CA GLY A 396 30.41 16.78 6.63
C GLY A 396 29.14 15.98 6.32
N ALA A 397 28.13 16.57 5.66
CA ALA A 397 27.02 15.80 5.11
C ALA A 397 27.44 15.08 3.81
N ARG A 398 26.71 14.02 3.46
CA ARG A 398 26.80 13.40 2.14
C ARG A 398 25.56 13.79 1.36
N VAL A 399 25.70 14.61 0.32
CA VAL A 399 24.55 15.24 -0.34
C VAL A 399 24.23 14.52 -1.65
N ALA A 400 23.06 13.92 -1.72
CA ALA A 400 22.53 13.29 -2.93
C ALA A 400 21.41 14.16 -3.51
N LYS A 401 21.79 15.17 -4.30
CA LYS A 401 20.86 16.14 -4.87
C LYS A 401 20.18 15.60 -6.12
N HIS A 402 18.86 15.46 -6.08
CA HIS A 402 18.06 15.20 -7.27
C HIS A 402 17.71 16.52 -7.97
N GLY A 403 17.95 16.63 -9.29
CA GLY A 403 17.80 17.90 -10.00
C GLY A 403 17.46 17.78 -11.49
N GLY A 404 16.77 18.79 -12.01
CA GLY A 404 16.41 18.91 -13.43
C GLY A 404 16.73 20.29 -14.01
N ARG A 405 16.52 20.44 -15.32
CA ARG A 405 16.52 21.73 -16.02
C ARG A 405 15.25 22.52 -15.71
N SER A 406 15.29 23.84 -15.86
CA SER A 406 14.12 24.69 -15.61
C SER A 406 12.93 24.34 -16.51
N VAL A 407 11.73 24.43 -15.94
CA VAL A 407 10.44 24.43 -16.66
C VAL A 407 9.69 25.76 -16.47
N SER A 408 9.97 26.52 -15.39
CA SER A 408 9.24 27.76 -15.03
C SER A 408 10.09 28.85 -14.35
N SER A 409 11.29 28.53 -13.82
CA SER A 409 12.23 29.51 -13.24
C SER A 409 13.18 30.06 -14.30
N THR A 410 13.95 31.10 -13.96
CA THR A 410 15.00 31.67 -14.82
C THR A 410 16.17 30.71 -15.05
N SER A 411 16.42 29.77 -14.12
CA SER A 411 17.37 28.66 -14.29
C SER A 411 17.09 27.48 -13.33
N GLY A 412 17.32 26.25 -13.81
CA GLY A 412 17.19 25.03 -13.02
C GLY A 412 18.50 24.62 -12.36
N SER A 413 18.43 23.71 -11.38
CA SER A 413 19.63 23.19 -10.71
C SER A 413 20.65 22.57 -11.67
N ALA A 414 20.18 21.84 -12.70
CA ALA A 414 21.04 21.24 -13.71
C ALA A 414 21.76 22.30 -14.56
N ASP A 415 21.03 23.35 -14.95
CA ASP A 415 21.57 24.45 -15.74
C ASP A 415 22.68 25.16 -14.94
N VAL A 416 22.47 25.42 -13.65
CA VAL A 416 23.49 26.07 -12.81
C VAL A 416 24.68 25.15 -12.51
N MET A 417 24.47 23.85 -12.30
CA MET A 417 25.57 22.90 -12.13
C MET A 417 26.51 22.87 -13.35
N GLU A 418 25.95 22.88 -14.57
CA GLU A 418 26.75 22.96 -15.81
C GLU A 418 27.48 24.29 -15.94
N ALA A 419 26.81 25.41 -15.61
CA ALA A 419 27.43 26.74 -15.67
C ALA A 419 28.55 26.94 -14.63
N LEU A 420 28.50 26.19 -13.52
CA LEU A 420 29.61 26.09 -12.55
C LEU A 420 30.76 25.17 -13.04
N GLY A 421 30.60 24.51 -14.19
CA GLY A 421 31.63 23.72 -14.86
C GLY A 421 31.50 22.20 -14.66
N ALA A 422 30.48 21.72 -13.93
CA ALA A 422 30.30 20.30 -13.68
C ALA A 422 29.78 19.56 -14.92
N TYR A 423 30.23 18.32 -15.12
CA TYR A 423 29.63 17.43 -16.11
C TYR A 423 28.47 16.66 -15.46
N ILE A 424 27.24 16.96 -15.85
CA ILE A 424 26.04 16.42 -15.19
C ILE A 424 25.50 15.13 -15.82
N ASN A 425 25.97 14.76 -17.02
CA ASN A 425 25.44 13.62 -17.76
C ASN A 425 26.17 12.31 -17.37
N LEU A 426 26.23 12.06 -16.06
CA LEU A 426 26.85 10.88 -15.47
C LEU A 426 25.87 9.70 -15.50
N ASN A 427 26.43 8.50 -15.60
CA ASN A 427 25.69 7.27 -15.34
C ASN A 427 25.62 6.96 -13.83
N PRO A 428 24.76 6.04 -13.37
CA PRO A 428 24.55 5.81 -11.94
C PRO A 428 25.80 5.40 -11.15
N SER A 429 26.71 4.59 -11.74
CA SER A 429 27.95 4.21 -11.05
C SER A 429 28.89 5.40 -10.87
N GLN A 430 29.00 6.26 -11.89
CA GLN A 430 29.81 7.49 -11.80
C GLN A 430 29.23 8.49 -10.80
N VAL A 431 27.90 8.54 -10.65
CA VAL A 431 27.25 9.35 -9.60
C VAL A 431 27.61 8.82 -8.21
N ALA A 432 27.67 7.49 -8.04
CA ALA A 432 28.12 6.88 -6.79
C ALA A 432 29.60 7.19 -6.50
N ASP A 433 30.47 7.13 -7.52
CA ASP A 433 31.89 7.48 -7.39
C ASP A 433 32.06 8.93 -6.92
N CYS A 434 31.28 9.87 -7.48
CA CYS A 434 31.27 11.26 -7.02
C CYS A 434 30.87 11.40 -5.54
N LEU A 435 29.86 10.65 -5.11
CA LEU A 435 29.40 10.66 -3.72
C LEU A 435 30.46 10.13 -2.76
N GLU A 436 31.18 9.07 -3.13
CA GLU A 436 32.24 8.48 -2.31
C GLU A 436 33.51 9.37 -2.29
N GLU A 437 33.92 9.93 -3.42
CA GLU A 437 35.15 10.74 -3.49
C GLU A 437 35.02 12.13 -2.86
N CYS A 438 33.88 12.79 -3.02
CA CYS A 438 33.72 14.18 -2.55
C CYS A 438 32.53 14.43 -1.64
N GLY A 439 31.65 13.46 -1.43
CA GLY A 439 30.44 13.63 -0.62
C GLY A 439 29.28 14.29 -1.36
N ILE A 440 29.33 14.41 -2.69
CA ILE A 440 28.27 15.01 -3.51
C ILE A 440 27.92 14.09 -4.69
N ALA A 441 26.64 13.74 -4.79
CA ALA A 441 26.03 13.17 -5.98
C ALA A 441 25.00 14.15 -6.56
N PHE A 442 25.16 14.51 -7.83
CA PHE A 442 24.11 15.19 -8.59
C PHE A 442 23.43 14.20 -9.52
N MET A 443 22.15 13.94 -9.28
CA MET A 443 21.35 13.01 -10.08
C MET A 443 20.50 13.80 -11.06
N PHE A 444 20.89 13.79 -12.34
CA PHE A 444 20.15 14.48 -13.39
C PHE A 444 18.87 13.71 -13.71
N ALA A 445 17.71 14.26 -13.36
CA ALA A 445 16.42 13.57 -13.35
C ALA A 445 16.09 12.79 -14.66
N PRO A 446 16.34 13.33 -15.88
CA PRO A 446 16.10 12.58 -17.11
C PRO A 446 16.89 11.26 -17.24
N ASN A 447 18.07 11.16 -16.62
CA ASN A 447 18.90 9.96 -16.67
C ASN A 447 18.38 8.86 -15.73
N HIS A 448 17.68 9.26 -14.67
CA HIS A 448 17.18 8.33 -13.64
C HIS A 448 15.70 7.98 -13.81
N HIS A 449 14.92 8.83 -14.47
CA HIS A 449 13.46 8.64 -14.62
C HIS A 449 13.05 8.54 -16.09
N ALA A 450 13.63 7.60 -16.83
CA ALA A 450 13.38 7.44 -18.28
C ALA A 450 11.90 7.19 -18.62
N SER A 451 11.14 6.52 -17.75
CA SER A 451 9.69 6.31 -17.91
C SER A 451 8.87 7.59 -17.91
N MET A 452 9.41 8.70 -17.39
CA MET A 452 8.74 10.00 -17.47
C MET A 452 8.56 10.50 -18.91
N LYS A 453 9.22 9.90 -19.91
CA LYS A 453 8.97 10.18 -21.34
C LYS A 453 7.49 10.02 -21.75
N HIS A 454 6.73 9.20 -21.04
CA HIS A 454 5.30 8.98 -21.30
C HIS A 454 4.42 10.12 -20.77
N ALA A 455 4.79 10.73 -19.65
CA ALA A 455 4.04 11.83 -19.03
C ALA A 455 4.60 13.23 -19.37
N ALA A 456 5.87 13.33 -19.76
CA ALA A 456 6.54 14.62 -20.01
C ALA A 456 5.91 15.47 -21.13
N PRO A 457 5.52 14.92 -22.30
CA PRO A 457 4.85 15.68 -23.34
C PRO A 457 3.52 16.28 -22.85
N VAL A 458 2.72 15.47 -22.14
CA VAL A 458 1.44 15.90 -21.55
C VAL A 458 1.64 17.01 -20.54
N ARG A 459 2.63 16.87 -19.63
CA ARG A 459 2.95 17.91 -18.65
C ARG A 459 3.36 19.23 -19.31
N LYS A 460 4.16 19.16 -20.38
CA LYS A 460 4.59 20.33 -21.15
C LYS A 460 3.41 21.02 -21.83
N GLU A 461 2.50 20.25 -22.41
CA GLU A 461 1.32 20.76 -23.10
C GLU A 461 0.29 21.37 -22.14
N LEU A 462 0.03 20.71 -21.01
CA LEU A 462 -0.88 21.23 -19.97
C LEU A 462 -0.42 22.58 -19.42
N GLY A 463 0.89 22.81 -19.26
CA GLY A 463 1.46 24.07 -18.79
C GLY A 463 1.11 24.46 -17.34
N VAL A 464 0.31 23.65 -16.64
CA VAL A 464 -0.12 23.85 -15.26
C VAL A 464 0.46 22.80 -14.31
N ARG A 465 0.48 23.10 -13.02
CA ARG A 465 0.96 22.15 -12.00
C ARG A 465 -0.06 21.05 -11.75
N THR A 466 0.45 19.83 -11.67
CA THR A 466 -0.30 18.62 -11.34
C THR A 466 0.44 17.84 -10.27
N PHE A 467 -0.12 16.72 -9.81
CA PHE A 467 0.55 15.84 -8.85
C PHE A 467 1.97 15.43 -9.27
N PHE A 468 2.27 15.34 -10.57
CA PHE A 468 3.64 15.05 -11.04
C PHE A 468 4.69 16.06 -10.56
N ASN A 469 4.30 17.31 -10.30
CA ASN A 469 5.21 18.34 -9.79
C ASN A 469 5.65 18.10 -8.34
N ILE A 470 4.85 17.37 -7.55
CA ILE A 470 5.17 17.06 -6.16
C ILE A 470 5.85 15.69 -6.00
N LEU A 471 5.93 14.89 -7.07
CA LEU A 471 6.57 13.57 -7.06
C LEU A 471 8.09 13.63 -7.17
N GLY A 472 8.66 14.59 -7.91
CA GLY A 472 10.11 14.64 -8.16
C GLY A 472 10.98 14.62 -6.90
N PRO A 473 10.66 15.44 -5.88
CA PRO A 473 11.36 15.39 -4.59
C PRO A 473 11.20 14.07 -3.82
N LEU A 474 10.17 13.26 -4.12
CA LEU A 474 9.90 11.99 -3.44
C LEU A 474 10.66 10.80 -4.03
N THR A 475 11.35 10.96 -5.17
CA THR A 475 11.87 9.85 -5.98
C THR A 475 13.39 9.77 -6.05
N ASN A 476 14.08 10.32 -5.06
CA ASN A 476 15.55 10.36 -5.00
C ASN A 476 16.19 8.99 -5.33
N PRO A 477 16.94 8.87 -6.45
CA PRO A 477 17.49 7.59 -6.90
C PRO A 477 18.59 6.99 -6.00
N ALA A 478 19.19 7.78 -5.11
CA ALA A 478 20.19 7.29 -4.14
C ALA A 478 19.56 6.73 -2.86
N GLY A 479 18.24 6.87 -2.69
CA GLY A 479 17.55 6.40 -1.49
C GLY A 479 18.00 7.11 -0.22
N ALA A 480 18.20 8.44 -0.29
CA ALA A 480 18.55 9.26 0.86
C ALA A 480 17.49 9.09 1.98
N PRO A 481 17.87 8.63 3.18
CA PRO A 481 16.93 8.49 4.30
C PRO A 481 16.53 9.85 4.87
N ASN A 482 17.39 10.87 4.71
CA ASN A 482 17.19 12.20 5.22
C ASN A 482 16.96 13.22 4.11
N GLN A 483 16.18 14.27 4.39
CA GLN A 483 15.83 15.24 3.37
C GLN A 483 15.51 16.64 3.91
N LEU A 484 15.98 17.67 3.23
CA LEU A 484 15.43 19.01 3.29
C LEU A 484 14.63 19.24 2.00
N MET A 485 13.30 19.31 2.14
CA MET A 485 12.37 19.43 1.01
C MET A 485 11.63 20.77 1.03
N GLY A 486 11.90 21.61 0.04
CA GLY A 486 11.09 22.78 -0.26
C GLY A 486 9.78 22.43 -0.96
N VAL A 487 8.67 23.06 -0.56
CA VAL A 487 7.39 22.95 -1.26
C VAL A 487 6.86 24.33 -1.69
N PHE A 488 6.12 24.41 -2.79
CA PHE A 488 5.61 25.69 -3.31
C PHE A 488 4.29 26.17 -2.68
N HIS A 489 3.69 25.39 -1.77
CA HIS A 489 2.38 25.68 -1.18
C HIS A 489 2.31 25.18 0.27
N PRO A 490 1.69 25.93 1.21
CA PRO A 490 1.66 25.57 2.62
C PRO A 490 0.98 24.20 2.87
N ASP A 491 -0.14 23.90 2.21
CA ASP A 491 -0.82 22.60 2.32
C ASP A 491 0.11 21.39 2.04
N LEU A 492 1.15 21.57 1.21
CA LEU A 492 2.07 20.49 0.88
C LEU A 492 3.03 20.16 2.01
N VAL A 493 3.22 21.03 3.00
CA VAL A 493 4.13 20.79 4.14
C VAL A 493 3.66 19.55 4.91
N GLY A 494 2.42 19.56 5.40
CA GLY A 494 1.83 18.44 6.13
C GLY A 494 1.59 17.19 5.27
N ILE A 495 1.31 17.37 3.97
CA ILE A 495 1.10 16.25 3.03
C ILE A 495 2.42 15.52 2.76
N GLN A 496 3.45 16.23 2.30
CA GLN A 496 4.70 15.62 1.85
C GLN A 496 5.47 14.97 3.00
N VAL A 497 5.47 15.57 4.20
CA VAL A 497 6.14 14.96 5.36
C VAL A 497 5.51 13.61 5.74
N ARG A 498 4.18 13.49 5.66
CA ARG A 498 3.45 12.24 5.93
C ARG A 498 3.62 11.22 4.79
N VAL A 499 3.74 11.68 3.55
CA VAL A 499 4.10 10.81 2.42
C VAL A 499 5.50 10.23 2.63
N LEU A 500 6.48 11.06 3.00
CA LEU A 500 7.86 10.63 3.25
C LEU A 500 7.94 9.66 4.44
N GLN A 501 7.14 9.88 5.50
CA GLN A 501 6.98 8.92 6.60
C GLN A 501 6.50 7.55 6.09
N ARG A 502 5.48 7.50 5.22
CA ARG A 502 4.99 6.24 4.63
C ARG A 502 5.98 5.59 3.68
N LEU A 503 6.81 6.39 3.01
CA LEU A 503 7.86 5.92 2.10
C LEU A 503 9.15 5.50 2.83
N GLY A 504 9.17 5.55 4.17
CA GLY A 504 10.26 5.03 5.00
C GLY A 504 11.43 6.00 5.19
N SER A 505 11.23 7.31 5.07
CA SER A 505 12.26 8.30 5.43
C SER A 505 12.51 8.36 6.94
N GLU A 506 13.72 8.78 7.35
CA GLU A 506 14.18 8.81 8.74
C GLU A 506 14.07 10.23 9.34
N HIS A 507 14.87 11.18 8.86
CA HIS A 507 14.84 12.59 9.32
C HIS A 507 14.61 13.56 8.16
N VAL A 508 13.44 14.18 8.12
CA VAL A 508 13.04 15.09 7.04
C VAL A 508 12.53 16.41 7.60
N MET A 509 12.89 17.51 6.95
CA MET A 509 12.23 18.80 7.10
C MET A 509 11.59 19.19 5.77
N VAL A 510 10.26 19.29 5.73
CA VAL A 510 9.52 19.88 4.62
C VAL A 510 9.24 21.34 4.95
N VAL A 511 9.60 22.27 4.08
CA VAL A 511 9.61 23.71 4.39
C VAL A 511 8.86 24.54 3.36
N TYR A 512 8.17 25.56 3.83
CA TYR A 512 7.51 26.58 3.01
C TYR A 512 7.72 27.96 3.64
N GLY A 513 8.47 28.84 2.96
CA GLY A 513 8.59 30.23 3.36
C GLY A 513 7.27 30.96 3.17
N MET A 514 6.76 31.65 4.19
CA MET A 514 5.45 32.32 4.13
C MET A 514 5.40 33.48 3.13
N ASN A 515 6.55 33.88 2.58
CA ASN A 515 6.68 34.78 1.43
C ASN A 515 6.55 34.06 0.07
N GLY A 516 6.15 32.79 0.07
CA GLY A 516 5.90 31.98 -1.12
C GLY A 516 7.10 31.18 -1.62
N MET A 517 8.19 31.07 -0.86
CA MET A 517 9.41 30.36 -1.28
C MET A 517 9.37 28.87 -0.94
N ASP A 518 9.96 28.04 -1.81
CA ASP A 518 10.21 26.61 -1.53
C ASP A 518 11.58 26.39 -0.88
N GLU A 519 11.95 27.25 0.09
CA GLU A 519 13.17 27.19 0.88
C GLU A 519 12.87 27.77 2.28
N ILE A 520 13.76 27.59 3.26
CA ILE A 520 13.67 28.34 4.53
C ILE A 520 13.99 29.81 4.24
N SER A 521 13.04 30.69 4.58
CA SER A 521 13.06 32.10 4.21
C SER A 521 13.85 32.96 5.20
N LEU A 522 14.55 33.97 4.69
CA LEU A 522 15.09 35.08 5.49
C LEU A 522 14.14 36.29 5.60
N SER A 523 12.96 36.19 5.01
CA SER A 523 12.02 37.32 4.88
C SER A 523 10.77 37.19 5.75
N GLY A 524 10.88 36.44 6.85
CA GLY A 524 9.79 36.20 7.78
C GLY A 524 9.69 34.72 8.16
N GLU A 525 8.49 34.30 8.54
CA GLU A 525 8.28 32.95 9.03
C GLU A 525 8.36 31.89 7.92
N THR A 526 8.75 30.68 8.31
CA THR A 526 8.73 29.47 7.48
C THR A 526 7.93 28.40 8.20
N LEU A 527 6.94 27.82 7.51
CA LEU A 527 6.21 26.66 7.99
C LEU A 527 7.05 25.40 7.76
N VAL A 528 7.19 24.58 8.79
CA VAL A 528 8.01 23.37 8.80
C VAL A 528 7.16 22.17 9.19
N GLY A 529 7.24 21.10 8.40
CA GLY A 529 6.78 19.76 8.74
C GLY A 529 8.00 18.87 8.91
N GLU A 530 8.30 18.48 10.15
CA GLU A 530 9.46 17.67 10.48
C GLU A 530 9.05 16.23 10.79
N LEU A 531 9.69 15.27 10.13
CA LEU A 531 9.69 13.86 10.48
C LEU A 531 10.99 13.55 11.20
N LYS A 532 10.92 13.09 12.45
CA LYS A 532 12.08 12.62 13.22
C LYS A 532 11.65 11.57 14.23
N ASP A 533 12.45 10.52 14.37
CA ASP A 533 12.18 9.39 15.28
C ASP A 533 10.78 8.77 15.04
N GLY A 534 10.38 8.69 13.77
CA GLY A 534 9.07 8.17 13.36
C GLY A 534 7.88 9.10 13.65
N SER A 535 8.09 10.26 14.27
CA SER A 535 7.04 11.23 14.62
C SER A 535 7.03 12.44 13.68
N VAL A 536 5.83 12.92 13.33
CA VAL A 536 5.65 14.14 12.53
C VAL A 536 5.23 15.29 13.42
N LYS A 537 5.90 16.44 13.30
CA LYS A 537 5.55 17.70 13.98
C LYS A 537 5.47 18.83 12.96
N GLU A 538 4.51 19.72 13.13
CA GLU A 538 4.36 20.92 12.30
C GLU A 538 4.55 22.15 13.20
N TYR A 539 5.41 23.08 12.78
CA TYR A 539 5.75 24.29 13.55
C TYR A 539 6.23 25.42 12.63
N MET A 540 6.34 26.62 13.18
CA MET A 540 6.86 27.80 12.50
C MET A 540 8.27 28.11 13.00
N VAL A 541 9.14 28.57 12.11
CA VAL A 541 10.46 29.12 12.45
C VAL A 541 10.64 30.51 11.84
N HIS A 542 11.45 31.33 12.50
CA HIS A 542 11.81 32.66 12.03
C HIS A 542 13.35 32.81 11.99
N PRO A 543 13.93 33.60 11.06
CA PRO A 543 15.39 33.78 10.96
C PRO A 543 16.10 34.13 12.27
N SER A 544 15.43 34.90 13.14
CA SER A 544 15.93 35.28 14.46
C SER A 544 16.20 34.09 15.38
N ASP A 545 15.48 32.98 15.21
CA ASP A 545 15.65 31.75 16.01
C ASP A 545 17.02 31.12 15.79
N PHE A 546 17.66 31.46 14.66
CA PHE A 546 18.98 30.98 14.26
C PHE A 546 20.05 32.09 14.34
N GLY A 547 19.72 33.24 14.94
CA GLY A 547 20.62 34.39 15.05
C GLY A 547 20.91 35.10 13.72
N LEU A 548 20.02 34.97 12.73
CA LEU A 548 20.15 35.60 11.42
C LEU A 548 19.22 36.82 11.29
N PRO A 549 19.68 37.90 10.66
CA PRO A 549 18.85 39.07 10.41
C PRO A 549 17.78 38.79 9.34
N VAL A 550 16.69 39.56 9.41
CA VAL A 550 15.62 39.52 8.41
C VAL A 550 15.98 40.42 7.23
N TYR A 551 15.80 39.91 6.01
CA TYR A 551 16.03 40.64 4.78
C TYR A 551 14.79 40.68 3.89
N ASP A 552 14.72 41.66 3.01
CA ASP A 552 13.71 41.72 1.97
C ASP A 552 13.98 40.65 0.90
N SER A 553 12.98 39.83 0.53
CA SER A 553 13.18 38.71 -0.40
C SER A 553 13.60 39.14 -1.81
N ARG A 554 13.37 40.41 -2.19
CA ARG A 554 13.79 40.95 -3.49
C ARG A 554 15.30 40.93 -3.69
N VAL A 555 16.09 40.95 -2.61
CA VAL A 555 17.56 40.92 -2.68
C VAL A 555 18.10 39.55 -3.10
N LEU A 556 17.27 38.51 -3.07
CA LEU A 556 17.64 37.15 -3.45
C LEU A 556 17.27 36.83 -4.91
N ARG A 557 16.57 37.75 -5.60
CA ARG A 557 16.09 37.54 -6.98
C ARG A 557 17.20 37.67 -8.00
N VAL A 558 17.15 36.82 -9.03
CA VAL A 558 18.07 36.84 -10.18
C VAL A 558 17.31 36.77 -11.49
N ALA A 559 17.79 37.50 -12.49
CA ALA A 559 17.14 37.57 -13.80
C ALA A 559 17.53 36.39 -14.72
N ASN A 560 18.68 35.76 -14.49
CA ASN A 560 19.22 34.74 -15.38
C ASN A 560 20.17 33.76 -14.66
N GLN A 561 20.59 32.72 -15.38
CA GLN A 561 21.52 31.69 -14.92
C GLN A 561 22.87 32.27 -14.46
N GLN A 562 23.43 33.25 -15.18
CA GLN A 562 24.73 33.84 -14.86
C GLN A 562 24.70 34.59 -13.52
N GLU A 563 23.63 35.34 -13.25
CA GLU A 563 23.43 36.00 -11.94
C GLU A 563 23.27 34.98 -10.81
N SER A 564 22.62 33.84 -11.06
CA SER A 564 22.54 32.74 -10.09
C SER A 564 23.94 32.18 -9.77
N VAL A 565 24.76 31.95 -10.79
CA VAL A 565 26.17 31.52 -10.62
C VAL A 565 26.99 32.54 -9.85
N GLN A 566 26.85 33.84 -10.15
CA GLN A 566 27.53 34.91 -9.43
C GLN A 566 27.12 34.92 -7.94
N CYS A 567 25.83 34.77 -7.64
CA CYS A 567 25.37 34.66 -6.26
C CYS A 567 26.03 33.48 -5.54
N ILE A 568 26.08 32.30 -6.16
CA ILE A 568 26.76 31.12 -5.58
C ILE A 568 28.24 31.40 -5.36
N GLN A 569 28.94 32.00 -6.32
CA GLN A 569 30.36 32.36 -6.18
C GLN A 569 30.59 33.33 -5.02
N ARG A 570 29.72 34.33 -4.83
CA ARG A 570 29.78 35.27 -3.70
C ARG A 570 29.61 34.56 -2.35
N VAL A 571 28.69 33.61 -2.26
CA VAL A 571 28.54 32.76 -1.07
C VAL A 571 29.81 31.97 -0.79
N LEU A 572 30.35 31.29 -1.80
CA LEU A 572 31.56 30.46 -1.64
C LEU A 572 32.81 31.29 -1.36
N ALA A 573 32.83 32.57 -1.75
CA ALA A 573 33.86 33.55 -1.40
C ALA A 573 33.68 34.16 0.00
N ASN A 574 32.68 33.71 0.76
CA ASN A 574 32.34 34.21 2.09
C ASN A 574 31.97 35.71 2.13
N GLU A 575 31.36 36.24 1.07
CA GLU A 575 30.88 37.63 1.06
C GLU A 575 29.70 37.79 2.05
N ASP A 576 29.81 38.74 2.99
CA ASP A 576 28.76 39.02 3.95
C ASP A 576 27.48 39.52 3.26
N GLY A 577 26.32 39.02 3.71
CA GLY A 577 25.03 39.54 3.28
C GLY A 577 23.93 38.49 3.10
N PRO A 578 22.75 38.91 2.61
CA PRO A 578 21.56 38.06 2.55
C PRO A 578 21.73 36.81 1.69
N VAL A 579 22.51 36.90 0.60
CA VAL A 579 22.77 35.78 -0.32
C VAL A 579 23.53 34.67 0.40
N ARG A 580 24.53 35.01 1.21
CA ARG A 580 25.26 34.03 2.02
C ARG A 580 24.38 33.48 3.13
N ASP A 581 23.72 34.35 3.88
CA ASP A 581 22.98 33.96 5.08
C ASP A 581 21.82 33.00 4.77
N VAL A 582 21.14 33.14 3.61
CA VAL A 582 20.05 32.21 3.24
C VAL A 582 20.60 30.82 2.91
N VAL A 583 21.81 30.75 2.36
CA VAL A 583 22.49 29.46 2.11
C VAL A 583 22.97 28.86 3.41
N LEU A 584 23.49 29.65 4.35
CA LEU A 584 23.88 29.14 5.67
C LEU A 584 22.68 28.55 6.41
N LEU A 585 21.51 29.20 6.33
CA LEU A 585 20.27 28.70 6.95
C LEU A 585 19.82 27.36 6.36
N ASN A 586 19.72 27.26 5.03
CA ASN A 586 19.26 26.03 4.37
C ASN A 586 20.30 24.91 4.46
N ALA A 587 21.61 25.21 4.35
CA ALA A 587 22.67 24.24 4.59
C ALA A 587 22.68 23.76 6.05
N GLY A 588 22.42 24.64 7.01
CA GLY A 588 22.31 24.30 8.43
C GLY A 588 21.15 23.35 8.72
N ALA A 589 19.99 23.58 8.10
CA ALA A 589 18.87 22.65 8.19
C ALA A 589 19.19 21.29 7.54
N ALA A 590 19.87 21.29 6.40
CA ALA A 590 20.31 20.03 5.77
C ALA A 590 21.32 19.25 6.64
N LEU A 591 22.25 19.94 7.32
CA LEU A 591 23.20 19.33 8.27
C LEU A 591 22.49 18.74 9.48
N TYR A 592 21.44 19.40 9.97
CA TYR A 592 20.59 18.89 11.03
C TYR A 592 19.83 17.63 10.59
N CYS A 593 19.17 17.64 9.42
CA CYS A 593 18.52 16.44 8.86
C CYS A 593 19.52 15.29 8.64
N ALA A 594 20.75 15.61 8.21
CA ALA A 594 21.80 14.61 8.00
C ALA A 594 22.36 14.01 9.31
N GLY A 595 21.96 14.50 10.48
CA GLY A 595 22.54 14.07 11.76
C GLY A 595 23.99 14.53 11.97
N VAL A 596 24.46 15.53 11.21
CA VAL A 596 25.79 16.13 11.38
C VAL A 596 25.77 17.18 12.49
N ALA A 597 24.64 17.87 12.66
CA ALA A 597 24.39 18.84 13.72
C ALA A 597 23.21 18.39 14.60
N ALA A 598 23.23 18.71 15.89
CA ALA A 598 22.14 18.38 16.80
C ALA A 598 20.93 19.32 16.69
N SER A 599 21.11 20.49 16.05
CA SER A 599 20.06 21.48 15.80
C SER A 599 20.35 22.28 14.53
N VAL A 600 19.32 22.94 13.98
CA VAL A 600 19.49 23.87 12.84
C VAL A 600 20.47 25.01 13.20
N THR A 601 20.40 25.56 14.41
CA THR A 601 21.31 26.63 14.88
C THR A 601 22.78 26.18 14.88
N GLU A 602 23.06 24.97 15.35
CA GLU A 602 24.40 24.38 15.26
C GLU A 602 24.80 24.12 13.80
N GLY A 603 23.87 23.63 12.98
CA GLY A 603 24.08 23.46 11.54
C GLY A 603 24.47 24.77 10.85
N VAL A 604 23.82 25.89 11.18
CA VAL A 604 24.16 27.22 10.64
C VAL A 604 25.57 27.64 11.03
N LYS A 605 26.01 27.31 12.25
CA LYS A 605 27.38 27.57 12.71
C LYS A 605 28.39 26.77 11.89
N LEU A 606 28.17 25.46 11.71
CA LEU A 606 29.04 24.59 10.91
C LEU A 606 29.08 25.02 9.44
N ALA A 607 27.92 25.39 8.87
CA ALA A 607 27.83 25.93 7.52
C ALA A 607 28.67 27.21 7.37
N ARG A 608 28.63 28.10 8.37
CA ARG A 608 29.41 29.34 8.39
C ARG A 608 30.91 29.05 8.44
N GLU A 609 31.33 28.10 9.26
CA GLU A 609 32.73 27.65 9.35
C GLU A 609 33.22 27.04 8.03
N ALA A 610 32.40 26.21 7.38
CA ALA A 610 32.72 25.59 6.08
C ALA A 610 32.88 26.61 4.95
N VAL A 611 32.09 27.69 4.95
CA VAL A 611 32.24 28.80 4.00
C VAL A 611 33.47 29.65 4.35
N ALA A 612 33.63 30.06 5.62
CA ALA A 612 34.71 30.96 6.05
C ALA A 612 36.11 30.36 5.88
N SER A 613 36.25 29.04 6.04
CA SER A 613 37.49 28.29 5.82
C SER A 613 37.84 28.08 4.35
N GLY A 614 36.94 28.39 3.41
CA GLY A 614 37.09 28.08 1.99
C GLY A 614 36.82 26.62 1.62
N ALA A 615 36.43 25.77 2.58
CA ALA A 615 36.15 24.36 2.34
C ALA A 615 34.96 24.16 1.37
N ALA A 616 33.94 25.00 1.45
CA ALA A 616 32.80 24.99 0.52
C ALA A 616 33.22 25.28 -0.93
N ALA A 617 34.10 26.26 -1.15
CA ALA A 617 34.65 26.56 -2.47
C ALA A 617 35.51 25.41 -3.00
N ALA A 618 36.38 24.85 -2.16
CA ALA A 618 37.19 23.68 -2.51
C ALA A 618 36.32 22.47 -2.87
N LYS A 619 35.18 22.29 -2.19
CA LYS A 619 34.23 21.21 -2.44
C LYS A 619 33.57 21.33 -3.83
N LEU A 620 33.20 22.54 -4.25
CA LEU A 620 32.75 22.80 -5.63
C LEU A 620 33.85 22.42 -6.63
N SER A 621 35.09 22.90 -6.44
CA SER A 621 36.21 22.59 -7.34
C SER A 621 36.48 21.08 -7.42
N GLN A 622 36.41 20.37 -6.30
CA GLN A 622 36.58 18.91 -6.23
C GLN A 622 35.49 18.20 -7.04
N PHE A 623 34.22 18.56 -6.82
CA PHE A 623 33.09 17.98 -7.55
C PHE A 623 33.20 18.23 -9.07
N VAL A 624 33.53 19.45 -9.48
CA VAL A 624 33.75 19.80 -10.90
C VAL A 624 34.89 18.97 -11.49
N ALA A 625 36.01 18.81 -10.77
CA ALA A 625 37.14 18.02 -11.25
C ALA A 625 36.76 16.55 -11.45
N ILE A 626 36.08 15.93 -10.48
CA ILE A 626 35.69 14.51 -10.53
C ILE A 626 34.69 14.26 -11.67
N THR A 627 33.61 15.04 -11.73
CA THR A 627 32.59 14.88 -12.78
C THR A 627 33.20 14.99 -14.18
N ASN A 628 34.17 15.89 -14.38
CA ASN A 628 34.84 16.07 -15.66
C ASN A 628 35.80 14.94 -16.06
N ARG A 629 36.26 14.09 -15.13
CA ARG A 629 37.02 12.87 -15.49
C ARG A 629 36.19 11.90 -16.32
N HIS A 630 34.86 11.96 -16.17
CA HIS A 630 33.91 11.11 -16.90
C HIS A 630 33.38 11.76 -18.18
N ARG A 631 33.78 13.01 -18.49
CA ARG A 631 33.36 13.69 -19.70
C ARG A 631 33.96 12.95 -20.92
N PRO A 632 33.14 12.51 -21.88
CA PRO A 632 33.64 11.88 -23.10
C PRO A 632 34.64 12.79 -23.82
N ALA A 633 35.72 12.20 -24.37
CA ALA A 633 36.59 12.94 -25.27
C ALA A 633 35.79 13.37 -26.51
N ALA A 634 35.99 14.62 -26.92
CA ALA A 634 35.24 15.27 -28.01
C ALA A 634 35.49 14.62 -29.37
#